data_AF-A0AA37A843-F1
#
_entry.id   AF-A0AA37A843-F1
#
_cell.length_a   1.000
_cell.length_b   1.000
_cell.length_c   1.000
_cell.angle_alpha   90.00
_cell.angle_beta   90.00
_cell.angle_gamma   90.00
#
_symmetry.space_group_name_H-M   'P 1'
#
loop_
_entity.id
_entity.type
_entity.pdbx_description
1 polymer ?
#
loop_
_entity_poly.entity_id
_entity_poly.type
_entity_poly.pdbx_seq_one_letter_code
_entity_poly.pdbx_strand_id
1 'polypeptide(L)'
;MTMSEGIFGKDADLAQRLKDRIAFHANEHRHTYEIGKGVMDALVLDLLADFRDAGGVILPVKPNGTVWLIRRRRVVSATVMFVGAGADGLTSFSVLRGRLGTTAWSSEQFTEHDIGKTVFLTKEAAEAALEGWKQE
;
A
#
# COMPACT_ATOMS: atom_id res chain seq x y z
N MET A 1 -18.79 35.02 -11.40
CA MET A 1 -17.68 34.89 -10.43
C MET A 1 -17.71 33.45 -9.95
N THR A 2 -17.04 32.55 -10.66
CA THR A 2 -16.98 31.12 -10.37
C THR A 2 -16.07 30.92 -9.17
N MET A 3 -16.67 30.75 -7.99
CA MET A 3 -15.92 30.37 -6.79
C MET A 3 -15.30 29.00 -7.05
N SER A 4 -14.01 28.91 -6.74
CA SER A 4 -13.22 27.70 -6.86
C SER A 4 -13.81 26.59 -5.99
N GLU A 5 -14.65 25.73 -6.56
CA GLU A 5 -14.86 24.34 -6.09
C GLU A 5 -13.60 23.48 -6.32
N GLY A 6 -12.43 24.11 -6.23
CA GLY A 6 -11.14 23.57 -6.57
C GLY A 6 -10.52 22.94 -5.34
N ILE A 7 -10.47 21.61 -5.34
CA ILE A 7 -9.63 20.75 -4.47
C ILE A 7 -10.00 20.81 -2.98
N PHE A 8 -9.99 21.99 -2.35
CA PHE A 8 -10.30 22.20 -0.93
C PHE A 8 -11.72 21.79 -0.52
N GLY A 9 -12.72 21.91 -1.40
CA GLY A 9 -14.10 21.49 -1.12
C GLY A 9 -14.22 19.96 -1.00
N LYS A 10 -13.59 19.23 -1.93
CA LYS A 10 -13.61 17.76 -1.93
C LYS A 10 -12.87 17.16 -0.73
N ASP A 11 -11.77 17.79 -0.34
CA ASP A 11 -10.99 17.36 0.83
C ASP A 11 -11.77 17.61 2.13
N ALA A 12 -12.49 18.73 2.24
CA ALA A 12 -13.36 19.02 3.37
C ALA A 12 -14.56 18.04 3.46
N ASP A 13 -15.15 17.70 2.32
CA ASP A 13 -16.25 16.73 2.22
C ASP A 13 -15.79 15.31 2.58
N LEU A 14 -14.58 14.91 2.17
CA LEU A 14 -13.98 13.64 2.61
C LEU A 14 -13.75 13.66 4.12
N ALA A 15 -13.12 14.71 4.66
CA ALA A 15 -12.85 14.80 6.08
C ALA A 15 -14.13 14.74 6.93
N GLN A 16 -15.23 15.33 6.46
CA GLN A 16 -16.52 15.23 7.15
C GLN A 16 -17.10 13.81 7.08
N ARG A 17 -17.09 13.17 5.90
CA ARG A 17 -17.53 11.78 5.74
C ARG A 17 -16.78 10.82 6.66
N LEU A 18 -15.46 10.96 6.78
CA LEU A 18 -14.65 10.13 7.68
C LEU A 18 -15.05 10.34 9.14
N LYS A 19 -15.29 11.59 9.58
CA LYS A 19 -15.75 11.90 10.94
C LYS A 19 -17.12 11.29 11.23
N ASP A 20 -18.05 11.42 10.30
CA ASP A 20 -19.41 10.90 10.44
C ASP A 20 -19.39 9.36 10.54
N ARG A 21 -18.52 8.70 9.76
CA ARG A 21 -18.35 7.24 9.81
C ARG A 21 -17.78 6.78 11.16
N ILE A 22 -16.74 7.44 11.65
CA ILE A 22 -16.15 7.17 12.97
C ILE A 22 -17.20 7.37 14.07
N ALA A 23 -17.99 8.45 14.00
CA ALA A 23 -19.03 8.74 14.97
C ALA A 23 -20.18 7.71 14.93
N PHE A 24 -20.59 7.25 13.74
CA PHE A 24 -21.59 6.20 13.56
C PHE A 24 -21.15 4.90 14.26
N HIS A 25 -19.97 4.39 13.91
CA HIS A 25 -19.40 3.16 14.50
C HIS A 25 -19.14 3.30 16.01
N ALA A 26 -18.78 4.50 16.50
CA ALA A 26 -18.64 4.76 17.93
C ALA A 26 -19.99 4.82 18.67
N ASN A 27 -21.06 5.25 17.99
CA ASN A 27 -22.38 5.46 18.60
C ASN A 27 -23.28 4.21 18.55
N GLU A 28 -23.21 3.37 17.52
CA GLU A 28 -23.88 2.05 17.49
C GLU A 28 -23.54 1.21 18.72
N HIS A 29 -22.33 1.39 19.26
CA HIS A 29 -21.82 0.62 20.39
C HIS A 29 -21.84 1.37 21.73
N ARG A 30 -22.50 2.54 21.84
CA ARG A 30 -22.69 3.22 23.15
C ARG A 30 -23.44 2.36 24.18
N HIS A 31 -24.11 1.29 23.76
CA HIS A 31 -24.81 0.35 24.63
C HIS A 31 -24.01 -0.93 24.94
N THR A 32 -22.83 -1.12 24.34
CA THR A 32 -21.99 -2.33 24.52
C THR A 32 -20.55 -1.89 24.75
N TYR A 33 -20.07 -2.02 25.99
CA TYR A 33 -18.80 -1.45 26.51
C TYR A 33 -17.49 -1.94 25.86
N GLU A 34 -17.53 -2.61 24.71
CA GLU A 34 -16.35 -3.10 24.01
C GLU A 34 -16.41 -2.73 22.52
N ILE A 35 -15.48 -1.88 22.08
CA ILE A 35 -15.18 -1.73 20.65
C ILE A 35 -14.53 -3.04 20.21
N GLY A 36 -15.35 -4.01 19.81
CA GLY A 36 -14.90 -5.31 19.36
C GLY A 36 -14.24 -5.26 17.98
N LYS A 37 -13.47 -6.29 17.65
CA LYS A 37 -12.79 -6.46 16.34
C LYS A 37 -13.74 -6.24 15.15
N GLY A 38 -14.97 -6.74 15.20
CA GLY A 38 -15.94 -6.59 14.11
C GLY A 38 -16.33 -5.15 13.79
N VAL A 39 -16.37 -4.28 14.79
CA VAL A 39 -16.65 -2.83 14.63
C VAL A 39 -15.49 -2.15 13.94
N MET A 40 -14.26 -2.48 14.36
CA MET A 40 -13.05 -1.97 13.74
C MET A 40 -12.93 -2.45 12.28
N ASP A 41 -13.25 -3.71 12.00
CA ASP A 41 -13.21 -4.26 10.63
C ASP A 41 -14.22 -3.53 9.72
N ALA A 42 -15.45 -3.30 10.20
CA ALA A 42 -16.47 -2.57 9.46
C ALA A 42 -16.05 -1.11 9.20
N LEU A 43 -15.61 -0.40 10.25
CA LEU A 43 -15.09 0.97 10.13
C LEU A 43 -13.92 1.05 9.14
N VAL A 44 -12.98 0.10 9.17
CA VAL A 44 -11.84 0.09 8.24
C VAL A 44 -12.30 -0.04 6.80
N LEU A 45 -13.18 -1.00 6.49
CA LEU A 45 -13.70 -1.19 5.11
C LEU A 45 -14.39 0.06 4.59
N ASP A 46 -15.20 0.65 5.45
CA ASP A 46 -15.86 1.91 5.24
C ASP A 46 -14.84 3.00 4.93
N LEU A 47 -13.87 3.28 5.79
CA LEU A 47 -12.85 4.31 5.52
C LEU A 47 -12.11 4.06 4.18
N LEU A 48 -11.80 2.81 3.86
CA LEU A 48 -11.15 2.45 2.59
C LEU A 48 -12.02 2.77 1.36
N ALA A 49 -13.34 2.60 1.46
CA ALA A 49 -14.28 2.97 0.40
C ALA A 49 -14.30 4.49 0.18
N ASP A 50 -14.37 5.29 1.25
CA ASP A 50 -14.32 6.76 1.15
C ASP A 50 -13.02 7.25 0.51
N PHE A 51 -11.88 6.64 0.88
CA PHE A 51 -10.60 6.97 0.27
C PHE A 51 -10.60 6.66 -1.22
N ARG A 52 -11.15 5.51 -1.64
CA ARG A 52 -11.23 5.12 -3.05
C ARG A 52 -12.14 6.04 -3.85
N ASP A 53 -13.31 6.38 -3.31
CA ASP A 53 -14.27 7.28 -3.96
C ASP A 53 -13.72 8.69 -4.12
N ALA A 54 -12.84 9.12 -3.21
CA ALA A 54 -12.09 10.38 -3.33
C ALA A 54 -10.93 10.31 -4.34
N GLY A 55 -10.71 9.17 -5.01
CA GLY A 55 -9.60 8.97 -5.94
C GLY A 55 -8.27 8.59 -5.27
N GLY A 56 -8.30 8.24 -3.99
CA GLY A 56 -7.14 7.75 -3.25
C GLY A 56 -6.69 6.37 -3.74
N VAL A 57 -5.38 6.22 -3.93
CA VAL A 57 -4.76 4.95 -4.34
C VAL A 57 -3.99 4.38 -3.16
N ILE A 58 -4.27 3.12 -2.82
CA ILE A 58 -3.50 2.37 -1.82
C ILE A 58 -2.35 1.70 -2.54
N LEU A 59 -1.17 2.25 -2.36
CA LEU A 59 0.03 1.70 -2.98
C LEU A 59 0.48 0.45 -2.21
N PRO A 60 0.80 -0.65 -2.92
CA PRO A 60 1.26 -1.88 -2.26
C PRO A 60 2.68 -1.74 -1.70
N VAL A 61 3.41 -0.69 -2.12
CA VAL A 61 4.77 -0.38 -1.67
C VAL A 61 4.92 1.12 -1.43
N LYS A 62 5.79 1.48 -0.48
CA LYS A 62 6.09 2.88 -0.16
C LYS A 62 7.22 3.41 -1.06
N PRO A 63 7.07 4.58 -1.71
CA PRO A 63 8.20 5.25 -2.37
C PRO A 63 9.36 5.50 -1.39
N ASN A 64 10.59 5.26 -1.83
CA ASN A 64 11.81 5.23 -1.01
C ASN A 64 11.80 4.18 0.11
N GLY A 65 10.81 3.30 0.14
CA GLY A 65 10.77 2.14 1.03
C GLY A 65 11.70 1.02 0.54
N THR A 66 11.91 0.02 1.38
CA THR A 66 12.69 -1.17 1.05
C THR A 66 11.77 -2.33 0.73
N VAL A 67 12.06 -3.04 -0.35
CA VAL A 67 11.51 -4.36 -0.65
C VAL A 67 12.64 -5.36 -0.78
N TRP A 68 12.30 -6.64 -0.74
CA TRP A 68 13.25 -7.75 -0.79
C TRP A 68 12.99 -8.61 -2.02
N LEU A 69 14.05 -8.93 -2.74
CA LEU A 69 14.00 -9.73 -3.97
C LEU A 69 14.76 -11.03 -3.76
N ILE A 70 14.27 -12.12 -4.34
CA ILE A 70 15.05 -13.35 -4.45
C ILE A 70 15.78 -13.35 -5.79
N ARG A 71 17.10 -13.26 -5.76
CA ARG A 71 17.96 -13.26 -6.96
C ARG A 71 19.12 -14.23 -6.77
N ARG A 72 19.35 -15.09 -7.76
CA ARG A 72 20.45 -16.08 -7.74
C ARG A 72 20.54 -16.84 -6.41
N ARG A 73 19.39 -17.31 -5.91
CA ARG A 73 19.24 -18.01 -4.61
C ARG A 73 19.71 -17.20 -3.39
N ARG A 74 19.60 -15.88 -3.43
CA ARG A 74 19.89 -14.99 -2.31
C ARG A 74 18.79 -13.95 -2.16
N VAL A 75 18.50 -13.59 -0.93
CA VAL A 75 17.62 -12.47 -0.58
C VAL A 75 18.43 -11.18 -0.66
N VAL A 76 17.91 -10.19 -1.37
CA VAL A 76 18.60 -8.91 -1.63
C VAL A 76 17.62 -7.75 -1.44
N SER A 77 18.04 -6.71 -0.73
CA SER A 77 17.24 -5.50 -0.57
C SER A 77 17.28 -4.64 -1.83
N ALA A 78 16.16 -4.00 -2.16
CA ALA A 78 16.04 -2.98 -3.18
C ALA A 78 15.19 -1.80 -2.67
N THR A 79 15.52 -0.59 -3.12
CA THR A 79 14.80 0.63 -2.77
C THR A 79 13.75 0.93 -3.83
N VAL A 80 12.50 1.15 -3.43
CA VAL A 80 11.42 1.56 -4.33
C VAL A 80 11.68 2.99 -4.80
N MET A 81 11.79 3.19 -6.11
CA MET A 81 12.08 4.51 -6.71
C MET A 81 10.79 5.21 -7.15
N PHE A 82 9.94 4.49 -7.88
CA PHE A 82 8.70 5.03 -8.44
C PHE A 82 7.57 4.03 -8.23
N VAL A 83 6.37 4.55 -8.01
CA VAL A 83 5.13 3.77 -7.91
C VAL A 83 4.05 4.53 -8.67
N GLY A 84 3.26 3.84 -9.47
CA GLY A 84 2.16 4.45 -10.22
C GLY A 84 1.12 3.41 -10.63
N ALA A 85 -0.12 3.85 -10.81
CA ALA A 85 -1.17 3.05 -11.40
C ALA A 85 -1.04 3.09 -12.93
N GLY A 86 -1.00 1.92 -13.57
CA GLY A 86 -1.05 1.79 -15.02
C GLY A 86 -2.47 2.03 -15.55
N ALA A 87 -2.59 2.22 -16.87
CA ALA A 87 -3.88 2.36 -17.54
C ALA A 87 -4.75 1.08 -17.46
N ASP A 88 -4.13 -0.04 -17.14
CA ASP A 88 -4.74 -1.34 -16.84
C ASP A 88 -5.29 -1.44 -15.42
N GLY A 89 -5.16 -0.39 -14.61
CA GLY A 89 -5.57 -0.35 -13.21
C GLY A 89 -4.61 -1.08 -12.25
N LEU A 90 -3.51 -1.64 -12.76
CA LEU A 90 -2.52 -2.33 -11.93
C LEU A 90 -1.50 -1.35 -11.37
N THR A 91 -1.14 -1.54 -10.10
CA THR A 91 -0.04 -0.76 -9.54
C THR A 91 1.29 -1.32 -10.00
N SER A 92 2.07 -0.49 -10.70
CA SER A 92 3.43 -0.77 -11.09
C SER A 92 4.42 0.00 -10.23
N PHE A 93 5.58 -0.58 -9.98
CA PHE A 93 6.66 0.08 -9.27
C PHE A 93 8.02 -0.32 -9.81
N SER A 94 8.98 0.60 -9.72
CA SER A 94 10.38 0.33 -10.02
C SER A 94 11.19 0.32 -8.75
N VAL A 95 12.18 -0.57 -8.72
CA VAL A 95 13.10 -0.68 -7.61
C VAL A 95 14.53 -0.54 -8.11
N LEU A 96 15.37 -0.01 -7.25
CA LEU A 96 16.79 0.11 -7.47
C LEU A 96 17.52 -0.80 -6.50
N ARG A 97 18.42 -1.61 -7.04
CA ARG A 97 19.34 -2.45 -6.27
C ARG A 97 20.76 -1.96 -6.47
N GLY A 98 21.53 -1.93 -5.39
CA GLY A 98 22.91 -1.41 -5.39
C GLY A 98 22.98 0.06 -4.95
N ARG A 99 24.19 0.62 -4.97
CA ARG A 99 24.44 1.99 -4.47
C ARG A 99 24.33 3.01 -5.61
N LEU A 100 23.40 3.95 -5.48
CA LEU A 100 23.31 5.12 -6.36
C LEU A 100 24.66 5.85 -6.42
N GLY A 101 25.08 6.24 -7.63
CA GLY A 101 26.38 6.89 -7.87
C GLY A 101 27.56 5.95 -8.10
N THR A 102 27.34 4.63 -8.08
CA THR A 102 28.31 3.64 -8.56
C THR A 102 27.91 3.11 -9.94
N THR A 103 28.73 2.29 -10.58
CA THR A 103 28.32 1.53 -11.78
C THR A 103 27.62 0.21 -11.43
N ALA A 104 27.55 -0.14 -10.15
CA ALA A 104 27.00 -1.39 -9.64
C ALA A 104 25.56 -1.21 -9.13
N TRP A 105 24.70 -0.55 -9.91
CA TRP A 105 23.26 -0.50 -9.67
C TRP A 105 22.49 -1.12 -10.84
N SER A 106 21.29 -1.61 -10.53
CA SER A 106 20.32 -2.07 -11.52
C SER A 106 18.93 -1.64 -11.12
N SER A 107 18.12 -1.18 -12.07
CA SER A 107 16.69 -0.98 -11.88
C SER A 107 15.90 -2.14 -12.47
N GLU A 108 14.88 -2.59 -11.75
CA GLU A 108 13.92 -3.61 -12.20
C GLU A 108 12.51 -3.07 -11.96
N GLN A 109 11.57 -3.39 -12.85
CA GLN A 109 10.18 -2.96 -12.76
C GLN A 109 9.30 -4.17 -12.44
N PHE A 110 8.33 -3.94 -11.56
CA PHE A 110 7.41 -4.95 -11.04
C PHE A 110 5.99 -4.40 -11.01
N THR A 111 5.05 -5.32 -10.88
CA THR A 111 3.63 -5.05 -10.64
C THR A 111 3.24 -5.59 -9.27
N GLU A 112 2.07 -5.19 -8.77
CA GLU A 112 1.50 -5.76 -7.55
C GLU A 112 1.37 -7.30 -7.59
N HIS A 113 1.25 -7.90 -8.78
CA HIS A 113 1.18 -9.35 -8.96
C HIS A 113 2.50 -10.10 -8.73
N ASP A 114 3.62 -9.39 -8.69
CA ASP A 114 4.94 -9.95 -8.41
C ASP A 114 5.22 -10.08 -6.90
N ILE A 115 4.41 -9.40 -6.08
CA ILE A 115 4.51 -9.43 -4.62
C ILE A 115 4.12 -10.83 -4.11
N GLY A 116 4.95 -11.36 -3.21
CA GLY A 116 4.85 -12.72 -2.67
C GLY A 116 5.41 -13.80 -3.59
N LYS A 117 5.81 -13.46 -4.83
CA LYS A 117 6.41 -14.40 -5.79
C LYS A 117 7.91 -14.12 -5.95
N THR A 118 8.24 -12.92 -6.40
CA THR A 118 9.62 -12.51 -6.68
C THR A 118 10.03 -11.30 -5.85
N VAL A 119 9.04 -10.49 -5.44
CA VAL A 119 9.18 -9.32 -4.57
C VAL A 119 8.50 -9.59 -3.24
N PHE A 120 9.10 -9.17 -2.14
CA PHE A 120 8.59 -9.37 -0.79
C PHE A 120 8.67 -8.09 0.01
N LEU A 121 7.66 -7.83 0.82
CA LEU A 121 7.57 -6.61 1.64
C LEU A 121 8.44 -6.68 2.89
N THR A 122 8.84 -7.89 3.29
CA THR A 122 9.71 -8.14 4.44
C THR A 122 10.83 -9.11 4.07
N LYS A 123 11.93 -9.06 4.82
CA LYS A 123 13.09 -9.94 4.60
C LYS A 123 12.73 -11.38 4.94
N GLU A 124 12.00 -11.55 6.03
CA GLU A 124 11.58 -12.82 6.59
C GLU A 124 10.69 -13.58 5.60
N ALA A 125 9.77 -12.89 4.93
CA ALA A 125 8.93 -13.49 3.90
C ALA A 125 9.76 -13.95 2.68
N ALA A 126 10.76 -13.16 2.28
CA ALA A 126 11.67 -13.53 1.19
C ALA A 126 12.54 -14.74 1.56
N GLU A 127 13.05 -14.79 2.79
CA GLU A 127 13.86 -15.91 3.29
C GLU A 127 13.03 -17.18 3.37
N ALA A 128 11.81 -17.10 3.93
CA ALA A 128 10.89 -18.24 3.99
C ALA A 128 10.56 -18.79 2.59
N ALA A 129 10.26 -17.91 1.63
CA ALA A 129 10.00 -18.32 0.25
C ALA A 129 11.24 -18.98 -0.40
N LEU A 130 12.44 -18.42 -0.17
CA LEU A 130 13.68 -19.00 -0.68
C LEU A 130 13.97 -20.39 -0.09
N GLU A 131 13.70 -20.62 1.19
CA GLU A 131 13.85 -21.95 1.80
C GLU A 131 12.84 -22.95 1.25
N GLY A 132 11.59 -22.54 1.01
CA GLY A 132 10.59 -23.37 0.35
C GLY A 132 11.05 -23.85 -1.04
N TRP A 133 11.66 -22.96 -1.83
CA TRP A 133 12.16 -23.30 -3.17
C TRP A 133 13.38 -24.23 -3.19
N LYS A 134 14.04 -24.46 -2.05
CA LYS A 134 15.14 -25.45 -1.97
C LYS A 134 14.64 -26.86 -1.72
N GLN A 135 13.38 -27.01 -1.27
CA GLN A 135 12.78 -28.30 -0.94
C GLN A 135 12.00 -28.91 -2.12
N GLU A 136 11.86 -28.15 -3.20
CA GLU A 136 11.24 -28.52 -4.48
C GLU A 136 12.33 -28.90 -5.51
#